data_AF-A0A4U5U027-F1
#
_entry.id   AF-A0A4U5U027-F1
#
_cell.length_a   1.000
_cell.length_b   1.000
_cell.length_c   1.000
_cell.angle_alpha   90.00
_cell.angle_beta   90.00
_cell.angle_gamma   90.00
#
_symmetry.space_group_name_H-M   'P 1'
#
loop_
_entity.id
_entity.type
_entity.pdbx_description
1 polymer ?
#
loop_
_entity_poly.entity_id
_entity_poly.type
_entity_poly.pdbx_seq_one_letter_code
_entity_poly.pdbx_strand_id
1 'polypeptide(L)'
;MSTLADGKVFDSSRSRGKPFKFKIGYQEVIRGWEEGVAQMSVGQRAKLICSPDFAYGSKGHPGIIPPNATLTFDVELLSLEA
;
A
#
# COMPACT_ATOMS: atom_id res chain seq x y z
N MET A 1 -6.59 0.68 3.77
CA MET A 1 -6.78 2.15 3.74
C MET A 1 -5.42 2.78 3.68
N SER A 2 -5.25 3.84 2.90
CA SER A 2 -3.95 4.42 2.61
C SER A 2 -3.96 5.90 2.98
N THR A 3 -2.99 6.30 3.79
CA THR A 3 -2.90 7.63 4.40
C THR A 3 -1.54 8.25 4.17
N LEU A 4 -1.52 9.55 3.88
CA LEU A 4 -0.31 10.37 3.91
C LEU A 4 0.15 10.58 5.37
N ALA A 5 1.38 11.06 5.56
CA ALA A 5 1.94 11.35 6.88
C ALA A 5 1.13 12.37 7.70
N ASP A 6 0.39 13.26 7.03
CA ASP A 6 -0.52 14.23 7.65
C ASP A 6 -1.89 13.63 8.05
N GLY A 7 -2.09 12.32 7.85
CA GLY A 7 -3.35 11.63 8.16
C GLY A 7 -4.42 11.77 7.07
N LYS A 8 -4.12 12.43 5.94
CA LYS A 8 -5.06 12.52 4.80
C LYS A 8 -5.17 11.17 4.09
N VAL A 9 -6.38 10.63 4.05
CA VAL A 9 -6.69 9.42 3.27
C VAL A 9 -6.65 9.77 1.79
N PHE A 10 -5.85 9.02 1.02
CA PHE A 10 -5.78 9.17 -0.43
C PHE A 10 -6.36 7.97 -1.19
N ASP A 11 -6.45 6.80 -0.55
CA ASP A 11 -7.05 5.62 -1.17
C ASP A 11 -7.67 4.64 -0.15
N SER A 12 -8.76 3.97 -0.53
CA SER A 12 -9.39 2.94 0.30
C SER A 12 -10.14 1.91 -0.54
N SER A 13 -9.70 0.65 -0.47
CA SER A 13 -10.44 -0.50 -1.01
C SER A 13 -11.72 -0.80 -0.23
N ARG A 14 -11.72 -0.50 1.08
CA ARG A 14 -12.88 -0.72 1.96
C ARG A 14 -14.05 0.18 1.58
N SER A 15 -13.81 1.44 1.23
CA SER A 15 -14.88 2.34 0.76
C SER A 15 -15.43 1.94 -0.61
N ARG A 16 -14.62 1.28 -1.44
CA ARG A 16 -15.03 0.72 -2.73
C ARG A 16 -15.79 -0.62 -2.61
N GLY A 17 -15.83 -1.23 -1.43
CA GLY A 17 -16.51 -2.51 -1.19
C GLY A 17 -15.90 -3.70 -1.95
N LYS A 18 -14.73 -3.54 -2.57
CA LYS A 18 -14.06 -4.57 -3.38
C LYS A 18 -12.62 -4.77 -2.93
N PRO A 19 -12.19 -6.02 -2.64
CA PRO A 19 -10.79 -6.33 -2.39
C PRO A 19 -9.89 -5.90 -3.54
N PHE A 20 -8.72 -5.37 -3.20
CA PHE A 20 -7.66 -5.10 -4.17
C PHE A 20 -6.87 -6.39 -4.41
N LYS A 21 -6.58 -6.70 -5.67
CA LYS A 21 -5.82 -7.88 -6.10
C LYS A 21 -4.60 -7.44 -6.88
N PHE A 22 -3.45 -8.08 -6.63
CA PHE A 22 -2.20 -7.87 -7.35
C PHE A 22 -1.37 -9.15 -7.28
N LYS A 23 -0.39 -9.29 -8.17
CA LYS A 23 0.55 -10.43 -8.18
C LYS A 23 1.91 -10.03 -7.61
N ILE A 24 2.35 -10.75 -6.58
CA ILE A 24 3.69 -10.58 -6.00
C ILE A 24 4.75 -11.02 -7.02
N GLY A 25 5.78 -10.19 -7.19
CA GLY A 25 6.94 -10.45 -8.05
C GLY A 25 6.79 -9.89 -9.47
N TYR A 26 5.66 -9.26 -9.78
CA TYR A 26 5.40 -8.64 -11.09
C TYR A 26 5.58 -7.12 -11.08
N GLN A 27 5.94 -6.53 -9.93
CA GLN A 27 6.14 -5.08 -9.77
C GLN A 27 4.89 -4.26 -10.17
N GLU A 28 3.70 -4.82 -9.96
CA GLU A 28 2.42 -4.13 -10.22
C GLU A 28 2.11 -3.05 -9.18
N VAL A 29 2.76 -3.14 -8.01
CA VAL A 29 2.58 -2.25 -6.87
C VAL A 29 3.93 -1.72 -6.37
N ILE A 30 3.88 -0.72 -5.48
CA ILE A 30 5.09 -0.16 -4.86
C ILE A 30 5.86 -1.23 -4.08
N ARG A 31 7.20 -1.08 -4.00
CA ARG A 31 8.07 -2.05 -3.32
C ARG A 31 7.66 -2.35 -1.88
N GLY A 32 7.18 -1.35 -1.14
CA GLY A 32 6.71 -1.54 0.24
C GLY A 32 5.50 -2.47 0.35
N TRP A 33 4.64 -2.53 -0.67
CA TRP A 33 3.57 -3.54 -0.74
C TRP A 33 4.14 -4.91 -1.09
N GLU A 34 5.04 -4.96 -2.05
CA GLU A 34 5.61 -6.22 -2.53
C GLU A 34 6.38 -6.96 -1.44
N GLU A 35 7.18 -6.23 -0.65
CA GLU A 35 7.95 -6.80 0.45
C GLU A 35 7.12 -6.94 1.73
N GLY A 36 6.21 -5.98 2.00
CA GLY A 36 5.42 -5.95 3.23
C GLY A 36 4.30 -6.99 3.24
N VAL A 37 3.57 -7.15 2.14
CA VAL A 37 2.47 -8.13 2.05
C VAL A 37 3.01 -9.55 1.93
N ALA A 38 4.18 -9.75 1.30
CA ALA A 38 4.84 -11.05 1.24
C ALA A 38 5.20 -11.63 2.63
N GLN A 39 5.31 -10.77 3.66
CA GLN A 39 5.57 -11.18 5.04
C GLN A 39 4.28 -11.40 5.86
N MET A 40 3.11 -11.14 5.29
CA MET A 40 1.83 -11.28 5.98
C MET A 40 1.27 -12.69 5.88
N SER A 41 0.53 -13.11 6.91
CA SER A 41 -0.28 -14.33 6.90
C SER A 41 -1.72 -14.04 6.47
N VAL A 42 -2.39 -15.01 5.85
CA VAL A 42 -3.82 -14.90 5.52
C VAL A 42 -4.64 -14.64 6.80
N GLY A 43 -5.53 -13.66 6.76
CA GLY A 43 -6.31 -13.16 7.90
C GLY A 43 -5.60 -12.09 8.74
N GLN A 44 -4.31 -11.83 8.51
CA GLN A 44 -3.57 -10.80 9.24
C GLN A 44 -3.98 -9.40 8.78
N ARG A 45 -4.16 -8.49 9.75
CA ARG A 45 -4.23 -7.05 9.52
C ARG A 45 -2.98 -6.37 10.08
N ALA A 46 -2.31 -5.56 9.25
CA ALA A 46 -1.06 -4.89 9.61
C ALA A 46 -1.04 -3.46 9.08
N LYS A 47 -0.24 -2.60 9.73
CA LYS A 47 0.10 -1.28 9.21
C LYS A 47 1.48 -1.34 8.56
N LEU A 48 1.54 -1.11 7.26
CA LEU A 48 2.79 -0.96 6.51
C LEU A 48 3.15 0.53 6.44
N ILE A 49 4.29 0.92 7.01
CA ILE A 49 4.81 2.28 6.92
C ILE A 49 5.95 2.25 5.90
N CYS A 50 5.71 2.86 4.74
CA CYS A 50 6.63 2.85 3.62
C CYS A 50 7.33 4.20 3.52
N SER A 51 8.66 4.22 3.66
CA SER A 51 9.47 5.38 3.32
C SER A 51 9.38 5.67 1.82
N PRO A 52 9.73 6.90 1.38
CA PRO A 52 9.50 7.31 0.00
C PRO A 52 10.17 6.41 -1.05
N ASP A 53 11.36 5.88 -0.75
CA ASP A 53 12.13 4.97 -1.59
C ASP A 53 11.47 3.59 -1.78
N PHE A 54 10.59 3.18 -0.86
CA PHE A 54 9.73 2.01 -0.99
C PHE A 54 8.32 2.34 -1.52
N ALA A 55 8.07 3.61 -1.83
CA ALA A 55 6.79 4.15 -2.30
C ALA A 55 6.96 4.88 -3.64
N TYR A 56 6.67 6.19 -3.69
CA TYR A 56 6.63 7.00 -4.92
C TYR A 56 7.87 7.90 -5.10
N GLY A 57 8.85 7.78 -4.20
CA GLY A 57 10.14 8.48 -4.26
C GLY A 57 10.01 10.01 -4.31
N SER A 58 11.02 10.64 -4.88
CA SER A 58 11.10 12.10 -5.05
C SER A 58 10.12 12.66 -6.08
N LYS A 59 9.52 11.82 -6.93
CA LYS A 59 8.52 12.25 -7.90
C LYS A 59 7.12 12.35 -7.30
N GLY A 60 6.81 11.49 -6.32
CA GLY A 60 5.44 11.37 -5.83
C GLY A 60 4.49 10.83 -6.90
N HIS A 61 3.20 11.07 -6.71
CA HIS A 61 2.15 10.80 -7.71
C HIS A 61 1.38 12.10 -7.97
N PRO A 62 1.48 12.70 -9.16
CA PRO A 62 0.87 14.00 -9.45
C PRO A 62 -0.59 14.10 -9.01
N GLY A 63 -0.91 15.15 -8.24
CA GLY A 63 -2.28 15.42 -7.76
C GLY A 63 -2.75 14.60 -6.54
N ILE A 64 -1.99 13.58 -6.10
CA ILE A 64 -2.40 12.69 -5.00
C ILE A 64 -1.33 12.57 -3.92
N ILE A 65 -0.09 12.26 -4.30
CA ILE A 65 1.00 11.94 -3.37
C ILE A 65 2.14 12.92 -3.59
N PRO A 66 2.53 13.72 -2.58
CA PRO A 66 3.61 14.67 -2.73
C PRO A 66 4.97 13.97 -2.91
N PRO A 67 5.96 14.67 -3.49
CA PRO A 67 7.37 14.26 -3.47
C PRO A 67 7.85 13.86 -2.07
N ASN A 68 8.65 12.80 -1.98
CA ASN A 68 9.29 12.33 -0.74
C ASN A 68 8.30 12.04 0.41
N ALA A 69 7.08 11.63 0.09
CA ALA A 69 6.07 11.30 1.09
C ALA A 69 6.28 9.90 1.69
N THR A 70 6.29 9.82 3.02
CA THR A 70 6.09 8.56 3.75
C THR A 70 4.61 8.21 3.75
N LEU A 71 4.29 6.95 3.42
CA LEU A 71 2.91 6.47 3.31
C LEU A 71 2.63 5.41 4.37
N THR A 72 1.43 5.46 4.94
CA THR A 72 0.96 4.42 5.85
C THR A 72 -0.21 3.68 5.22
N PHE A 73 -0.14 2.35 5.18
CA PHE A 73 -1.17 1.48 4.66
C PHE A 73 -1.70 0.56 5.75
N ASP A 74 -3.00 0.62 6.01
CA ASP A 74 -3.73 -0.35 6.81
C ASP A 74 -4.23 -1.47 5.89
N VAL A 75 -3.52 -2.60 5.92
CA VAL A 75 -3.69 -3.74 5.01
C VAL A 75 -4.24 -4.93 5.78
N GLU A 76 -5.16 -5.65 5.16
CA GLU A 76 -5.68 -6.93 5.65
C GLU A 76 -5.56 -7.93 4.51
N LEU A 77 -4.84 -9.04 4.73
CA LEU A 77 -4.66 -10.07 3.72
C LEU A 77 -5.82 -11.06 3.79
N LEU A 78 -6.73 -11.00 2.82
CA LEU A 78 -7.96 -11.81 2.85
C LEU A 78 -7.74 -13.25 2.33
N SER A 79 -6.96 -13.40 1.27
CA SER A 79 -6.72 -14.69 0.62
C SER A 79 -5.46 -14.65 -0.24
N LEU A 80 -4.90 -15.83 -0.52
CA LEU A 80 -3.89 -16.05 -1.55
C LEU A 80 -4.52 -16.94 -2.63
N GLU A 81 -4.33 -16.56 -3.90
CA GLU A 81 -4.80 -17.30 -5.07
C GLU A 81 -3.57 -17.84 -5.80
N ALA A 82 -3.63 -19.10 -6.27
CA ALA A 82 -2.56 -19.77 -7.01
C ALA A 82 -2.68 -19.52 -8.53
#